data_AF-A0A8H3E5I2-F1
#
_entry.id   AF-A0A8H3E5I2-F1
#
_cell.length_a   1.000
_cell.length_b   1.000
_cell.length_c   1.000
_cell.angle_alpha   90.00
_cell.angle_beta   90.00
_cell.angle_gamma   90.00
#
_symmetry.space_group_name_H-M   'P 1'
#
loop_
_entity.id
_entity.type
_entity.pdbx_description
1 polymer ?
#
loop_
_entity_poly.entity_id
_entity_poly.type
_entity_poly.pdbx_seq_one_letter_code
_entity_poly.pdbx_strand_id
1 'polypeptide(L)'
;MSHVNEQPRATAPPSTDRFRGIKRYGKKFTTRDGWLGDYDFGWLCTPGLPWGKRKATRAPQFYALDADLPILLAMTCGFQHSLAMLAGLITPPIIFSSALNLDGSTQAYMISASLIGCGILSLVQMSRLHLWRNYYLGTGLITVVGTSFATLSTGFSIFNSLYANGKCPSTTAADGTVTRGPCPDAYGMLLGTSLICSFLEMGMAFVPPKKLKKIFPPIVTGTVILLIGASLQVIGESGVLNWAGGSNDCHLRPETGIFRLCPTIFAKRPLPWGSPEFIGLGFLSFITIVLVELFGSPFLKNASIIMGLLVGCIVAGAAGYMDSSAIDRAPAITFLWVKTFKIRVYPPAILPMLAVYRLCCIRLFF
;
A
#
# COMPACT_ATOMS: atom_id res chain seq x y z
N MET A 1 15.97 29.46 -30.41
CA MET A 1 14.50 29.40 -30.61
C MET A 1 13.86 28.98 -29.30
N SER A 2 13.27 29.95 -28.63
CA SER A 2 12.67 29.88 -27.30
C SER A 2 11.38 29.06 -27.31
N HIS A 3 11.44 27.80 -26.89
CA HIS A 3 10.24 27.13 -26.39
C HIS A 3 9.95 27.72 -25.01
N VAL A 4 9.08 28.73 -24.99
CA VAL A 4 8.45 29.20 -23.75
C VAL A 4 7.76 27.98 -23.16
N ASN A 5 8.26 27.57 -21.99
CA ASN A 5 7.71 26.53 -21.15
C ASN A 5 6.43 27.09 -20.50
N GLU A 6 5.41 27.39 -21.32
CA GLU A 6 4.10 27.83 -20.83
C GLU A 6 3.50 26.66 -20.06
N GLN A 7 3.49 26.78 -18.73
CA GLN A 7 2.70 25.88 -17.89
C GLN A 7 1.25 25.91 -18.39
N PRO A 8 0.61 24.76 -18.61
CA PRO A 8 -0.79 24.72 -19.06
C PRO A 8 -1.66 25.54 -18.10
N ARG A 9 -2.41 26.52 -18.64
CA ARG A 9 -3.31 27.37 -17.85
C ARG A 9 -4.28 26.50 -17.06
N ALA A 10 -4.34 26.71 -15.75
CA ALA A 10 -5.29 26.03 -14.88
C ALA A 10 -6.72 26.36 -15.29
N THR A 11 -7.58 25.34 -15.40
CA THR A 11 -9.02 25.53 -15.60
C THR A 11 -9.62 26.32 -14.44
N ALA A 12 -10.45 27.32 -14.74
CA ALA A 12 -11.07 28.16 -13.73
C ALA A 12 -11.93 27.33 -12.74
N PRO A 13 -11.82 27.57 -11.42
CA PRO A 13 -12.66 26.88 -10.45
C PRO A 13 -14.13 27.27 -10.63
N PRO A 14 -15.07 26.35 -10.36
CA PRO A 14 -16.49 26.63 -10.46
C PRO A 14 -16.97 27.60 -9.38
N SER A 15 -18.00 28.38 -9.71
CA SER A 15 -18.67 29.30 -8.77
C SER A 15 -19.25 28.54 -7.57
N THR A 16 -19.00 29.03 -6.36
CA THR A 16 -19.28 28.43 -5.03
C THR A 16 -20.77 28.30 -4.63
N ASP A 17 -21.72 28.45 -5.57
CA ASP A 17 -23.16 28.37 -5.27
C ASP A 17 -23.67 26.92 -5.10
N ARG A 18 -23.94 26.54 -3.85
CA ARG A 18 -24.40 25.20 -3.43
C ARG A 18 -25.66 24.73 -4.18
N PHE A 19 -26.61 25.63 -4.46
CA PHE A 19 -27.86 25.34 -5.17
C PHE A 19 -27.67 25.09 -6.67
N ARG A 20 -26.62 25.68 -7.26
CA ARG A 20 -26.26 25.46 -8.66
C ARG A 20 -25.55 24.12 -8.86
N GLY A 21 -24.95 23.57 -7.80
CA GLY A 21 -24.30 22.25 -7.77
C GLY A 21 -25.26 21.09 -8.10
N ILE A 22 -26.40 20.97 -7.42
CA ILE A 22 -27.32 19.82 -7.58
C ILE A 22 -27.89 19.74 -9.01
N LYS A 23 -28.32 20.88 -9.56
CA LYS A 23 -28.83 20.97 -10.94
C LYS A 23 -27.74 20.71 -12.00
N ARG A 24 -26.47 20.94 -11.64
CA ARG A 24 -25.30 20.70 -12.48
C ARG A 24 -24.83 19.24 -12.44
N TYR A 25 -24.89 18.58 -11.28
CA TYR A 25 -24.69 17.12 -11.18
C TYR A 25 -25.76 16.39 -11.99
N GLY A 26 -27.02 16.81 -11.90
CA GLY A 26 -28.11 16.27 -12.75
C GLY A 26 -27.86 16.42 -14.25
N LYS A 27 -27.35 17.58 -14.71
CA LYS A 27 -26.93 17.78 -16.11
C LYS A 27 -25.68 16.95 -16.48
N LYS A 28 -24.70 16.78 -15.58
CA LYS A 28 -23.52 15.95 -15.84
C LYS A 28 -23.85 14.48 -16.08
N PHE A 29 -24.81 13.92 -15.34
CA PHE A 29 -25.26 12.54 -15.54
C PHE A 29 -26.09 12.33 -16.82
N THR A 30 -26.69 13.39 -17.37
CA THR A 30 -27.63 13.32 -18.51
C THR A 30 -27.04 13.77 -19.84
N THR A 31 -25.92 14.51 -19.86
CA THR A 31 -25.34 15.07 -21.11
C THR A 31 -24.09 14.29 -21.55
N ARG A 32 -23.96 13.99 -22.85
CA ARG A 32 -22.80 13.30 -23.45
C ARG A 32 -21.47 14.04 -23.19
N ASP A 33 -21.53 15.38 -23.15
CA ASP A 33 -20.39 16.25 -22.82
C ASP A 33 -19.98 16.19 -21.34
N GLY A 34 -20.89 15.78 -20.44
CA GLY A 34 -20.57 15.55 -19.02
C GLY A 34 -19.86 14.22 -18.77
N TRP A 35 -20.12 13.22 -19.61
CA TRP A 35 -19.50 11.90 -19.54
C TRP A 35 -18.15 11.84 -20.23
N LEU A 36 -18.08 12.24 -21.50
CA LEU A 36 -16.88 12.12 -22.34
C LEU A 36 -16.05 13.41 -22.34
N GLY A 37 -16.70 14.59 -22.39
CA GLY A 37 -16.03 15.88 -22.45
C GLY A 37 -15.04 16.01 -23.62
N ASP A 38 -14.27 17.10 -23.64
CA ASP A 38 -13.26 17.40 -24.68
C ASP A 38 -11.86 16.86 -24.34
N TYR A 39 -11.77 15.75 -23.60
CA TYR A 39 -10.49 15.19 -23.19
C TYR A 39 -9.93 14.22 -24.25
N ASP A 40 -8.64 14.34 -24.58
CA ASP A 40 -7.97 13.46 -25.54
C ASP A 40 -7.57 12.13 -24.88
N PHE A 41 -8.53 11.20 -24.79
CA PHE A 41 -8.29 9.85 -24.24
C PHE A 41 -7.25 9.05 -25.05
N GLY A 42 -7.00 9.43 -26.31
CA GLY A 42 -5.94 8.82 -27.14
C GLY A 42 -4.54 9.10 -26.59
N TRP A 43 -4.33 10.27 -26.00
CA TRP A 43 -3.06 10.60 -25.34
C TRP A 43 -2.81 9.74 -24.08
N LEU A 44 -3.86 9.46 -23.31
CA LEU A 44 -3.76 8.69 -22.06
C LEU A 44 -3.33 7.24 -22.29
N CYS A 45 -3.71 6.67 -23.43
CA CYS A 45 -3.47 5.26 -23.77
C CYS A 45 -2.36 5.04 -24.81
N THR A 46 -1.77 6.09 -25.38
CA THR A 46 -0.71 5.91 -26.39
C THR A 46 0.64 5.59 -25.74
N PRO A 47 1.32 4.50 -26.13
CA PRO A 47 2.63 4.14 -25.60
C PRO A 47 3.71 5.08 -26.12
N GLY A 48 4.65 5.46 -25.24
CA GLY A 48 5.78 6.29 -25.61
C GLY A 48 6.93 5.44 -26.14
N LEU A 49 7.06 5.28 -27.46
CA LEU A 49 8.26 4.64 -28.03
C LEU A 49 9.48 5.56 -27.85
N PRO A 50 10.61 5.06 -27.30
CA PRO A 50 11.82 5.86 -27.06
C PRO A 50 12.53 6.31 -28.36
N TRP A 51 12.31 5.62 -29.48
CA TRP A 51 12.93 5.95 -30.78
C TRP A 51 11.92 6.41 -31.85
N GLY A 52 10.64 6.55 -31.50
CA GLY A 52 9.59 7.02 -32.41
C GLY A 52 9.40 8.53 -32.32
N LYS A 53 9.22 9.20 -33.47
CA LYS A 53 8.76 10.60 -33.49
C LYS A 53 7.41 10.67 -32.77
N ARG A 54 7.37 11.23 -31.55
CA ARG A 54 6.09 11.53 -30.88
C ARG A 54 5.29 12.44 -31.82
N LYS A 55 4.10 11.99 -32.23
CA LYS A 55 3.09 12.94 -32.72
C LYS A 55 2.92 13.96 -31.60
N ALA A 56 2.98 15.24 -31.92
CA ALA A 56 2.75 16.33 -30.98
C ALA A 56 1.27 16.31 -30.56
N THR A 57 0.90 15.35 -29.72
CA THR A 57 -0.37 15.35 -29.02
C THR A 57 -0.34 16.49 -28.01
N ARG A 58 -1.43 17.25 -27.98
CA ARG A 58 -1.60 18.45 -27.16
C ARG A 58 -1.22 18.11 -25.70
N ALA A 59 -0.35 18.92 -25.08
CA ALA A 59 -0.05 18.73 -23.67
C ALA A 59 -1.37 18.74 -22.87
N PRO A 60 -1.56 17.81 -21.91
CA PRO A 60 -2.83 17.72 -21.19
C PRO A 60 -3.10 19.03 -20.44
N GLN A 61 -4.37 19.43 -20.41
CA GLN A 61 -4.80 20.57 -19.62
C GLN A 61 -4.61 20.27 -18.13
N PHE A 62 -4.04 21.22 -17.39
CA PHE A 62 -3.90 21.12 -15.95
C PHE A 62 -5.23 21.45 -15.28
N TYR A 63 -5.83 20.46 -14.63
CA TYR A 63 -7.03 20.64 -13.84
C TYR A 63 -6.68 21.17 -12.45
N ALA A 64 -7.28 22.30 -12.08
CA ALA A 64 -7.22 22.80 -10.71
C ALA A 64 -7.97 21.86 -9.75
N LEU A 65 -7.70 21.97 -8.45
CA LEU A 65 -8.30 21.14 -7.40
C LEU A 65 -9.84 21.07 -7.46
N ASP A 66 -10.50 22.22 -7.61
CA ASP A 66 -11.96 22.31 -7.67
C ASP A 66 -12.49 22.27 -9.11
N ALA A 67 -11.65 22.00 -10.11
CA ALA A 67 -12.07 22.04 -11.50
C ALA A 67 -13.10 20.93 -11.83
N ASP A 68 -14.00 21.24 -12.77
CA ASP A 68 -14.94 20.26 -13.25
C ASP A 68 -14.29 19.29 -14.24
N LEU A 69 -14.11 18.04 -13.80
CA LEU A 69 -13.72 16.95 -14.69
C LEU A 69 -14.95 16.25 -15.30
N PRO A 70 -14.82 15.71 -16.54
CA PRO A 70 -15.73 14.70 -17.09
C PRO A 70 -15.77 13.46 -16.20
N ILE A 71 -16.94 12.84 -16.07
CA ILE A 71 -17.12 11.69 -15.16
C ILE A 71 -16.24 10.52 -15.56
N LEU A 72 -16.11 10.23 -16.87
CA LEU A 72 -15.27 9.13 -17.34
C LEU A 72 -13.80 9.37 -16.97
N LEU A 73 -13.30 10.59 -17.18
CA LEU A 73 -11.92 10.95 -16.82
C LEU A 73 -11.70 10.83 -15.30
N ALA A 74 -12.64 11.31 -14.49
CA ALA A 74 -12.57 11.18 -13.04
C ALA A 74 -12.57 9.71 -12.59
N MET A 75 -13.41 8.87 -13.19
CA MET A 75 -13.44 7.42 -12.91
C MET A 75 -12.15 6.73 -13.32
N THR A 76 -11.61 7.01 -14.52
CA THR A 76 -10.37 6.39 -14.99
C THR A 76 -9.15 6.84 -14.16
N CYS A 77 -9.07 8.11 -13.80
CA CYS A 77 -8.00 8.63 -12.95
C CYS A 77 -8.12 8.10 -11.51
N GLY A 78 -9.34 8.00 -10.97
CA GLY A 78 -9.59 7.40 -9.67
C GLY A 78 -9.21 5.91 -9.63
N PHE A 79 -9.54 5.17 -10.69
CA PHE A 79 -9.13 3.78 -10.86
C PHE A 79 -7.61 3.64 -10.97
N GLN A 80 -6.96 4.49 -11.77
CA GLN A 80 -5.49 4.55 -11.86
C GLN A 80 -4.85 4.80 -10.50
N HIS A 81 -5.41 5.71 -9.72
CA HIS A 81 -4.92 6.05 -8.40
C HIS A 81 -5.07 4.88 -7.42
N SER A 82 -6.21 4.19 -7.47
CA SER A 82 -6.44 2.95 -6.71
C SER A 82 -5.41 1.87 -7.08
N LEU A 83 -5.17 1.65 -8.37
CA LEU A 83 -4.18 0.69 -8.87
C LEU A 83 -2.75 1.03 -8.45
N ALA A 84 -2.37 2.31 -8.50
CA ALA A 84 -1.04 2.78 -8.11
C ALA A 84 -0.76 2.53 -6.62
N MET A 85 -1.76 2.74 -5.77
CA MET A 85 -1.65 2.58 -4.31
C MET A 85 -1.81 1.13 -3.86
N LEU A 86 -2.47 0.28 -4.64
CA LEU A 86 -2.90 -1.06 -4.26
C LEU A 86 -1.76 -1.90 -3.68
N ALA A 87 -0.62 -1.97 -4.38
CA ALA A 87 0.55 -2.74 -3.93
C ALA A 87 1.07 -2.25 -2.55
N GLY A 88 1.05 -0.93 -2.32
CA GLY A 88 1.45 -0.33 -1.05
C GLY A 88 0.50 -0.68 0.11
N LEU A 89 -0.81 -0.82 -0.17
CA LEU A 89 -1.82 -1.08 0.84
C LEU A 89 -1.96 -2.56 1.22
N ILE A 90 -1.80 -3.48 0.24
CA ILE A 90 -1.94 -4.92 0.49
C ILE A 90 -0.70 -5.53 1.15
N THR A 91 0.47 -4.94 0.93
CA THR A 91 1.75 -5.51 1.35
C THR A 91 1.87 -5.59 2.89
N PRO A 92 1.58 -4.53 3.68
CA PRO A 92 1.74 -4.63 5.13
C PRO A 92 0.86 -5.68 5.83
N PRO A 93 -0.45 -5.82 5.50
CA PRO A 93 -1.28 -6.93 5.99
C PRO A 93 -0.74 -8.32 5.63
N ILE A 94 -0.23 -8.51 4.41
CA ILE A 94 0.38 -9.79 3.97
C ILE A 94 1.63 -10.09 4.80
N ILE A 95 2.49 -9.10 5.00
CA ILE A 95 3.73 -9.27 5.77
C ILE A 95 3.42 -9.61 7.23
N PHE A 96 2.49 -8.90 7.88
CA PHE A 96 2.13 -9.19 9.27
C PHE A 96 1.44 -10.53 9.46
N SER A 97 0.56 -10.93 8.54
CA SER A 97 -0.09 -12.25 8.61
C SER A 97 0.91 -13.39 8.42
N SER A 98 1.85 -13.26 7.48
CA SER A 98 2.93 -14.23 7.32
C SER A 98 3.85 -14.29 8.53
N ALA A 99 4.24 -13.15 9.10
CA ALA A 99 5.12 -13.07 10.26
C ALA A 99 4.52 -13.73 11.53
N LEU A 100 3.20 -13.73 11.64
CA LEU A 100 2.44 -14.29 12.75
C LEU A 100 1.84 -15.67 12.45
N ASN A 101 2.17 -16.27 11.29
CA ASN A 101 1.61 -17.52 10.78
C ASN A 101 0.07 -17.59 10.88
N LEU A 102 -0.61 -16.51 10.50
CA LEU A 102 -2.08 -16.47 10.50
C LEU A 102 -2.67 -17.26 9.33
N ASP A 103 -3.86 -17.79 9.54
CA ASP A 103 -4.60 -18.53 8.51
C ASP A 103 -4.92 -17.65 7.28
N GLY A 104 -4.98 -18.28 6.10
CA GLY A 104 -5.25 -17.60 4.83
C GLY A 104 -6.57 -16.81 4.82
N SER A 105 -7.59 -17.28 5.54
CA SER A 105 -8.85 -16.54 5.69
C SER A 105 -8.68 -15.23 6.48
N THR A 106 -7.79 -15.23 7.48
CA THR A 106 -7.50 -14.04 8.30
C THR A 106 -6.63 -13.06 7.52
N GLN A 107 -5.65 -13.55 6.75
CA GLN A 107 -4.87 -12.72 5.83
C GLN A 107 -5.77 -12.00 4.81
N ALA A 108 -6.67 -12.72 4.15
CA ALA A 108 -7.62 -12.14 3.19
C ALA A 108 -8.52 -11.07 3.85
N TYR A 109 -9.00 -11.35 5.07
CA TYR A 109 -9.75 -10.37 5.86
C TYR A 109 -8.90 -9.11 6.15
N MET A 110 -7.65 -9.25 6.59
CA MET A 110 -6.79 -8.10 6.90
C MET A 110 -6.52 -7.23 5.66
N ILE A 111 -6.34 -7.85 4.49
CA ILE A 111 -6.18 -7.13 3.21
C ILE A 111 -7.44 -6.30 2.92
N SER A 112 -8.63 -6.93 2.95
CA SER A 112 -9.90 -6.25 2.67
C SER A 112 -10.21 -5.14 3.69
N ALA A 113 -9.97 -5.38 4.98
CA ALA A 113 -10.17 -4.39 6.04
C ALA A 113 -9.22 -3.19 5.87
N SER A 114 -7.98 -3.42 5.46
CA SER A 114 -7.02 -2.35 5.15
C SER A 114 -7.48 -1.51 3.96
N LEU A 115 -7.97 -2.12 2.87
CA LEU A 115 -8.45 -1.40 1.70
C LEU A 115 -9.69 -0.54 2.02
N ILE A 116 -10.66 -1.10 2.75
CA ILE A 116 -11.87 -0.36 3.17
C ILE A 116 -11.48 0.79 4.13
N GLY A 117 -10.64 0.51 5.12
CA GLY A 117 -10.19 1.51 6.10
C GLY A 117 -9.43 2.66 5.45
N CYS A 118 -8.48 2.36 4.56
CA CYS A 118 -7.72 3.39 3.83
C CYS A 118 -8.61 4.21 2.88
N GLY A 119 -9.62 3.60 2.26
CA GLY A 119 -10.60 4.31 1.44
C GLY A 119 -11.40 5.33 2.26
N ILE A 120 -11.95 4.91 3.40
CA ILE A 120 -12.70 5.79 4.31
C ILE A 120 -11.80 6.91 4.84
N LEU A 121 -10.59 6.59 5.31
CA LEU A 121 -9.65 7.57 5.85
C LEU A 121 -9.17 8.56 4.79
N SER A 122 -8.99 8.13 3.54
CA SER A 122 -8.67 9.02 2.42
C SER A 122 -9.81 10.00 2.15
N LEU A 123 -11.07 9.54 2.18
CA LEU A 123 -12.23 10.42 2.06
C LEU A 123 -12.28 11.44 3.20
N VAL A 124 -12.06 10.99 4.44
CA VAL A 124 -12.00 11.89 5.61
C VAL A 124 -10.89 12.93 5.45
N GLN A 125 -9.71 12.54 5.00
CA GLN A 125 -8.57 13.45 4.86
C GLN A 125 -8.71 14.44 3.70
N MET A 126 -9.40 14.05 2.64
CA MET A 126 -9.76 14.94 1.53
C MET A 126 -10.90 15.90 1.93
N SER A 127 -11.85 15.44 2.75
CA SER A 127 -12.92 16.28 3.26
C SER A 127 -12.36 17.27 4.29
N ARG A 128 -12.40 18.57 3.99
CA ARG A 128 -12.04 19.62 4.96
C ARG A 128 -13.18 19.77 5.98
N LEU A 129 -13.24 18.86 6.95
CA LEU A 129 -14.26 18.87 8.00
C LEU A 129 -13.92 19.94 9.03
N HIS A 130 -14.85 20.87 9.25
CA HIS A 130 -14.70 21.93 10.25
C HIS A 130 -14.85 21.33 11.63
N LEU A 131 -13.80 21.33 12.45
CA LEU A 131 -13.82 20.67 13.75
C LEU A 131 -14.23 21.67 14.85
N TRP A 132 -13.34 22.59 15.21
CA TRP A 132 -13.62 23.61 16.22
C TRP A 132 -12.71 24.83 16.03
N ARG A 133 -13.30 26.03 16.16
CA ARG A 133 -12.65 27.33 15.99
C ARG A 133 -12.01 27.48 14.59
N ASN A 134 -10.68 27.51 14.49
CA ASN A 134 -9.91 27.69 13.24
C ASN A 134 -9.24 26.39 12.76
N TYR A 135 -9.50 25.24 13.40
CA TYR A 135 -8.89 23.97 13.02
C TYR A 135 -9.80 23.17 12.10
N TYR A 136 -9.23 22.72 10.98
CA TYR A 136 -9.86 21.86 10.01
C TYR A 136 -9.24 20.46 10.12
N LEU A 137 -10.09 19.43 10.16
CA LEU A 137 -9.67 18.05 9.98
C LEU A 137 -9.64 17.76 8.48
N GLY A 138 -8.52 17.23 7.98
CA GLY A 138 -8.29 17.05 6.56
C GLY A 138 -7.65 18.26 5.88
N THR A 139 -6.97 18.01 4.77
CA THR A 139 -6.16 19.01 4.05
C THR A 139 -7.00 19.82 3.07
N GLY A 140 -8.12 19.26 2.59
CA GLY A 140 -8.87 19.78 1.45
C GLY A 140 -8.13 19.58 0.12
N LEU A 141 -7.03 18.81 0.10
CA LEU A 141 -6.26 18.47 -1.10
C LEU A 141 -6.35 16.97 -1.37
N ILE A 142 -5.93 16.53 -2.56
CA ILE A 142 -5.80 15.11 -2.89
C ILE A 142 -4.71 14.50 -2.00
N THR A 143 -5.14 13.97 -0.86
CA THR A 143 -4.26 13.34 0.14
C THR A 143 -4.77 11.94 0.38
N VAL A 144 -3.97 10.96 -0.01
CA VAL A 144 -4.38 9.57 0.03
C VAL A 144 -3.68 8.90 1.18
N VAL A 145 -4.48 8.23 2.00
CA VAL A 145 -4.04 7.62 3.25
C VAL A 145 -3.81 6.14 3.02
N GLY A 146 -2.68 5.66 3.52
CA GLY A 146 -2.29 4.27 3.43
C GLY A 146 -1.60 3.76 4.69
N THR A 147 -1.41 2.45 4.73
CA THR A 147 -0.64 1.78 5.78
C THR A 147 0.83 2.16 5.66
N SER A 148 1.42 2.68 6.75
CA SER A 148 2.81 3.10 6.75
C SER A 148 3.75 1.91 6.86
N PHE A 149 4.67 1.75 5.92
CA PHE A 149 5.72 0.72 5.97
C PHE A 149 6.64 0.86 7.20
N ALA A 150 6.71 2.02 7.83
CA ALA A 150 7.49 2.20 9.07
C ALA A 150 6.97 1.33 10.23
N THR A 151 5.68 0.96 10.24
CA THR A 151 5.11 0.08 11.28
C THR A 151 5.57 -1.37 11.13
N LEU A 152 6.03 -1.79 9.95
CA LEU A 152 6.49 -3.15 9.72
C LEU A 152 7.76 -3.45 10.52
N SER A 153 8.76 -2.56 10.45
CA SER A 153 10.03 -2.75 11.16
C SER A 153 9.82 -2.80 12.68
N THR A 154 8.96 -1.95 13.24
CA THR A 154 8.64 -2.02 14.66
C THR A 154 7.77 -3.22 15.01
N GLY A 155 6.81 -3.57 14.15
CA GLY A 155 5.97 -4.76 14.31
C GLY A 155 6.79 -6.04 14.40
N PHE A 156 7.79 -6.22 13.53
CA PHE A 156 8.70 -7.36 13.60
C PHE A 156 9.48 -7.43 14.92
N SER A 157 10.04 -6.32 15.38
CA SER A 157 10.74 -6.27 16.68
C SER A 157 9.81 -6.64 17.84
N ILE A 158 8.56 -6.20 17.78
CA ILE A 158 7.54 -6.53 18.78
C ILE A 158 7.19 -8.02 18.73
N PHE A 159 6.97 -8.57 17.54
CA PHE A 159 6.65 -9.99 17.37
C PHE A 159 7.79 -10.88 17.84
N ASN A 160 9.03 -10.57 17.43
CA ASN A 160 10.23 -11.28 17.89
C ASN A 160 10.35 -11.26 19.42
N SER A 161 10.08 -10.12 20.04
CA SER A 161 10.07 -10.00 21.50
C SER A 161 8.94 -10.82 22.14
N LEU A 162 7.75 -10.88 21.54
CA LEU A 162 6.63 -11.65 22.06
C LEU A 162 6.84 -13.17 21.94
N TYR A 163 7.47 -13.63 20.87
CA TYR A 163 7.90 -15.02 20.73
C TYR A 163 9.02 -15.36 21.73
N ALA A 164 10.01 -14.48 21.90
CA ALA A 164 11.10 -14.68 22.88
C ALA A 164 10.59 -14.71 24.33
N ASN A 165 9.58 -13.92 24.67
CA ASN A 165 8.95 -13.91 26.00
C ASN A 165 7.95 -15.07 26.21
N GLY A 166 7.78 -15.98 25.25
CA GLY A 166 6.89 -17.14 25.36
C GLY A 166 5.39 -16.83 25.38
N LYS A 167 4.97 -15.59 25.05
CA LYS A 167 3.54 -15.23 25.00
C LYS A 167 2.83 -15.78 23.76
N CYS A 168 3.58 -15.98 22.67
CA CYS A 168 3.07 -16.61 21.46
C CYS A 168 3.52 -18.07 21.40
N PRO A 169 2.67 -18.99 20.90
CA PRO A 169 3.05 -20.38 20.74
C PRO A 169 4.20 -20.50 19.75
N SER A 170 5.27 -21.17 20.14
CA SER A 170 6.34 -21.59 19.25
C SER A 170 6.65 -23.06 19.51
N THR A 171 6.77 -23.84 18.44
CA THR A 171 7.07 -25.27 18.54
C THR A 171 8.54 -25.44 18.24
N THR A 172 9.30 -25.86 19.26
CA THR A 172 10.71 -26.20 19.10
C THR A 172 10.78 -27.68 18.70
N ALA A 173 11.25 -27.97 17.48
CA ALA A 173 11.47 -29.34 17.04
C ALA A 173 12.66 -29.96 17.79
N ALA A 174 12.79 -31.30 17.73
CA ALA A 174 13.90 -32.03 18.36
C ALA A 174 15.30 -31.58 17.86
N ASP A 175 15.37 -30.97 16.67
CA ASP A 175 16.59 -30.43 16.04
C ASP A 175 16.96 -29.01 16.52
N GLY A 176 16.24 -28.45 17.51
CA GLY A 176 16.49 -27.11 18.06
C GLY A 176 15.92 -25.96 17.21
N THR A 177 15.27 -26.25 16.08
CA THR A 177 14.60 -25.24 15.25
C THR A 177 13.29 -24.80 15.89
N VAL A 178 13.17 -23.49 16.18
CA VAL A 178 11.95 -22.88 16.74
C VAL A 178 11.04 -22.43 15.60
N THR A 179 9.95 -23.14 15.38
CA THR A 179 8.91 -22.76 14.42
C THR A 179 7.88 -21.85 15.09
N ARG A 180 7.53 -20.74 14.45
CA ARG A 180 6.57 -19.76 14.98
C ARG A 180 5.13 -20.26 14.75
N GLY A 181 4.34 -20.40 15.82
CA GLY A 181 2.92 -20.76 15.73
C GLY A 181 2.00 -19.55 15.46
N PRO A 182 0.72 -19.79 15.11
CA PRO A 182 -0.27 -18.75 14.87
C PRO A 182 -0.51 -17.90 16.13
N CYS A 183 -0.27 -16.58 16.06
CA CYS A 183 -0.43 -15.68 17.19
C CYS A 183 -1.29 -14.43 16.87
N PRO A 184 -2.63 -14.54 16.82
CA PRO A 184 -3.52 -13.40 16.57
C PRO A 184 -3.50 -12.36 17.70
N ASP A 185 -3.19 -12.79 18.93
CA ASP A 185 -3.11 -11.91 20.10
C ASP A 185 -1.96 -10.90 19.99
N ALA A 186 -0.86 -11.24 19.30
CA ALA A 186 0.24 -10.30 19.04
C ALA A 186 -0.18 -9.15 18.13
N TYR A 187 -0.99 -9.42 17.11
CA TYR A 187 -1.56 -8.38 16.26
C TYR A 187 -2.53 -7.48 17.05
N GLY A 188 -3.33 -8.06 17.95
CA GLY A 188 -4.17 -7.30 18.86
C GLY A 188 -3.39 -6.39 19.82
N MET A 189 -2.19 -6.81 20.25
CA MET A 189 -1.27 -5.99 21.03
C MET A 189 -0.66 -4.84 20.21
N LEU A 190 -0.34 -5.10 18.94
CA LEU A 190 0.11 -4.08 17.99
C LEU A 190 -0.96 -3.00 17.80
N LEU A 191 -2.21 -3.40 17.57
CA LEU A 191 -3.33 -2.47 17.39
C LEU A 191 -3.64 -1.66 18.66
N GLY A 192 -3.61 -2.28 19.84
CA GLY A 192 -3.85 -1.60 21.10
C GLY A 192 -2.76 -0.57 21.44
N THR A 193 -1.50 -0.90 21.17
CA THR A 193 -0.39 0.04 21.34
C THR A 193 -0.43 1.17 20.32
N SER A 194 -0.76 0.88 19.06
CA SER A 194 -0.90 1.88 18.01
C SER A 194 -2.04 2.86 18.30
N LEU A 195 -3.15 2.38 18.91
CA LEU A 195 -4.27 3.23 19.31
C LEU A 195 -3.82 4.30 20.34
N ILE A 196 -3.08 3.91 21.38
CA ILE A 196 -2.58 4.85 22.40
C ILE A 196 -1.60 5.84 21.78
N CYS A 197 -0.68 5.37 20.94
CA CYS A 197 0.28 6.25 20.26
C CYS A 197 -0.41 7.23 19.30
N SER A 198 -1.52 6.84 18.67
CA SER A 198 -2.27 7.73 17.77
C SER A 198 -2.88 8.95 18.49
N PHE A 199 -3.32 8.81 19.74
CA PHE A 199 -3.79 9.93 20.55
C PHE A 199 -2.66 10.91 20.89
N LEU A 200 -1.48 10.38 21.21
CA LEU A 200 -0.30 11.20 21.47
C LEU A 200 0.12 11.99 20.22
N GLU A 201 0.09 11.34 19.06
CA GLU A 201 0.38 11.98 17.77
C GLU A 201 -0.63 13.08 17.44
N MET A 202 -1.92 12.85 17.70
CA MET A 202 -2.95 13.87 17.55
C MET A 202 -2.69 15.10 18.43
N GLY A 203 -2.13 14.90 19.62
CA GLY A 203 -1.65 15.98 20.48
C GLY A 203 -0.44 16.72 19.90
N MET A 204 0.51 16.00 19.29
CA MET A 204 1.68 16.58 18.63
C MET A 204 1.34 17.34 17.34
N ALA A 205 0.26 16.99 16.65
CA ALA A 205 -0.20 17.66 15.44
C ALA A 205 -0.55 19.15 15.66
N PHE A 206 -0.81 19.57 16.90
CA PHE A 206 -1.01 20.98 17.25
C PHE A 206 0.28 21.80 17.35
N VAL A 207 1.45 21.14 17.31
CA VAL A 207 2.74 21.83 17.36
C VAL A 207 3.03 22.47 15.99
N PRO A 208 3.49 23.74 15.94
CA PRO A 208 3.69 24.44 14.68
C PRO A 208 4.74 23.73 13.80
N PRO A 209 4.51 23.64 12.48
CA PRO A 209 5.36 22.89 11.55
C PRO A 209 6.81 23.40 11.49
N LYS A 210 7.02 24.70 11.77
CA LYS A 210 8.36 25.31 11.85
C LYS A 210 9.22 24.68 12.96
N LYS A 211 8.61 24.31 14.09
CA LYS A 211 9.34 23.64 15.18
C LYS A 211 9.65 22.19 14.81
N LEU A 212 8.71 21.47 14.20
CA LEU A 212 8.94 20.10 13.72
C LEU A 212 10.07 20.04 12.70
N LYS A 213 10.08 20.93 11.71
CA LYS A 213 11.14 21.00 10.69
C LYS A 213 12.51 21.38 11.24
N LYS A 214 12.56 22.05 12.41
CA LYS A 214 13.81 22.36 13.11
C LYS A 214 14.32 21.18 13.94
N ILE A 215 13.42 20.42 14.57
CA ILE A 215 13.76 19.23 15.36
C ILE A 215 14.18 18.07 14.42
N PHE A 216 13.52 17.95 13.27
CA PHE A 216 13.78 16.91 12.28
C PHE A 216 14.11 17.55 10.92
N PRO A 217 15.37 17.95 10.71
CA PRO A 217 15.79 18.49 9.43
C PRO A 217 15.72 17.39 8.34
N PRO A 218 15.60 17.77 7.05
CA PRO A 218 15.38 16.82 5.95
C PRO A 218 16.47 15.75 5.83
N ILE A 219 17.69 16.03 6.29
CA ILE A 219 18.79 15.05 6.34
C ILE A 219 18.50 13.88 7.30
N VAL A 220 17.83 14.14 8.43
CA VAL A 220 17.46 13.10 9.39
C VAL A 220 16.27 12.31 8.86
N THR A 221 15.25 13.00 8.34
CA THR A 221 14.08 12.34 7.76
C THR A 221 14.45 11.46 6.58
N GLY A 222 15.29 11.95 5.68
CA GLY A 222 15.76 11.20 4.51
C GLY A 222 16.57 9.96 4.88
N THR A 223 17.51 10.08 5.83
CA THR A 223 18.32 8.93 6.30
C THR A 223 17.47 7.88 6.99
N VAL A 224 16.49 8.27 7.82
CA VAL A 224 15.57 7.32 8.47
C VAL A 224 14.68 6.62 7.44
N ILE A 225 14.14 7.32 6.44
CA ILE A 225 13.34 6.70 5.37
C ILE A 225 14.17 5.69 4.58
N LEU A 226 15.43 6.03 4.26
CA LEU A 226 16.34 5.11 3.58
C LEU A 226 16.62 3.87 4.43
N LEU A 227 16.85 4.04 5.75
CA LEU A 227 17.07 2.93 6.67
C LEU A 227 15.83 2.05 6.84
N ILE A 228 14.63 2.63 6.84
CA ILE A 228 13.38 1.84 6.87
C ILE A 228 13.23 1.03 5.58
N GLY A 229 13.51 1.62 4.42
CA GLY A 229 13.47 0.90 3.15
C GLY A 229 14.49 -0.24 3.11
N ALA A 230 15.74 0.04 3.49
CA ALA A 230 16.81 -0.94 3.55
C ALA A 230 16.51 -2.04 4.58
N SER A 231 16.00 -1.69 5.76
CA SER A 231 15.67 -2.67 6.78
C SER A 231 14.50 -3.55 6.36
N LEU A 232 13.49 -3.05 5.66
CA LEU A 232 12.40 -3.92 5.20
C LEU A 232 12.83 -4.90 4.12
N GLN A 233 13.72 -4.46 3.22
CA GLN A 233 14.21 -5.33 2.15
C GLN A 233 15.23 -6.36 2.66
N VAL A 234 16.10 -5.96 3.59
CA VAL A 234 17.24 -6.77 4.07
C VAL A 234 16.95 -7.48 5.39
N ILE A 235 16.30 -6.81 6.35
CA ILE A 235 16.07 -7.28 7.73
C ILE A 235 14.64 -7.79 7.92
N GLY A 236 13.66 -7.24 7.19
CA GLY A 236 12.22 -7.46 7.38
C GLY A 236 11.68 -8.76 6.81
N GLU A 237 12.52 -9.77 6.62
CA GLU A 237 12.20 -11.13 6.18
C GLU A 237 11.30 -11.25 4.92
N SER A 238 10.92 -10.20 4.18
CA SER A 238 9.72 -10.27 3.33
C SER A 238 9.90 -9.86 1.88
N GLY A 239 10.86 -9.01 1.51
CA GLY A 239 11.06 -8.64 0.11
C GLY A 239 11.82 -9.72 -0.67
N VAL A 240 13.12 -9.80 -0.41
CA VAL A 240 14.03 -10.75 -1.09
C VAL A 240 13.70 -12.19 -0.71
N LEU A 241 13.33 -12.47 0.54
CA LEU A 241 13.02 -13.83 0.97
C LEU A 241 11.76 -14.37 0.28
N ASN A 242 10.71 -13.56 0.11
CA ASN A 242 9.52 -13.99 -0.65
C ASN A 242 9.82 -14.16 -2.14
N TRP A 243 10.73 -13.36 -2.71
CA TRP A 243 11.20 -13.60 -4.08
C TRP A 243 11.94 -14.95 -4.18
N ALA A 244 12.79 -15.28 -3.21
CA ALA A 244 13.53 -16.54 -3.21
C ALA A 244 12.68 -17.78 -2.87
N GLY A 245 11.46 -17.64 -2.35
CA GLY A 245 10.56 -18.76 -2.09
C GLY A 245 9.74 -18.69 -0.81
N GLY A 246 9.91 -17.66 0.01
CA GLY A 246 9.08 -17.39 1.19
C GLY A 246 9.86 -16.85 2.39
N SER A 247 9.18 -16.07 3.23
CA SER A 247 9.66 -15.52 4.51
C SER A 247 9.52 -16.47 5.70
N ASN A 248 8.87 -17.62 5.50
CA ASN A 248 8.65 -18.61 6.57
C ASN A 248 9.94 -19.41 6.83
N ASP A 249 9.89 -20.39 7.75
CA ASP A 249 11.04 -21.22 8.16
C ASP A 249 11.75 -21.94 6.99
N CYS A 250 11.11 -21.97 5.82
CA CYS A 250 11.67 -22.27 4.52
C CYS A 250 13.05 -21.66 4.22
N HIS A 251 13.31 -20.41 4.66
CA HIS A 251 14.61 -19.74 4.46
C HIS A 251 15.77 -20.50 5.12
N LEU A 252 15.51 -21.19 6.23
CA LEU A 252 16.52 -21.95 6.98
C LEU A 252 16.86 -23.29 6.31
N ARG A 253 16.21 -23.64 5.19
CA ARG A 253 16.36 -24.92 4.47
C ARG A 253 16.39 -26.13 5.41
N PRO A 254 15.34 -26.34 6.22
CA PRO A 254 15.28 -27.50 7.11
C PRO A 254 15.21 -28.80 6.31
N GLU A 255 15.97 -29.81 6.73
CA GLU A 255 15.99 -31.14 6.10
C GLU A 255 14.70 -31.94 6.39
N THR A 256 14.00 -31.62 7.48
CA THR A 256 12.77 -32.27 7.94
C THR A 256 11.66 -31.25 8.23
N GLY A 257 10.39 -31.67 8.15
CA GLY A 257 9.23 -30.84 8.49
C GLY A 257 8.47 -30.23 7.31
N ILE A 258 7.44 -29.43 7.63
CA ILE A 258 6.44 -28.90 6.69
C ILE A 258 7.04 -27.87 5.71
N PHE A 259 8.17 -27.26 6.09
CA PHE A 259 8.87 -26.22 5.35
C PHE A 259 10.15 -26.71 4.63
N ARG A 260 10.33 -28.02 4.47
CA ARG A 260 11.41 -28.58 3.62
C ARG A 260 11.32 -28.07 2.18
N LEU A 261 10.09 -27.95 1.68
CA LEU A 261 9.77 -27.39 0.38
C LEU A 261 8.82 -26.20 0.57
N CYS A 262 8.94 -25.21 -0.30
CA CYS A 262 8.27 -23.93 -0.16
C CYS A 262 7.13 -23.76 -1.18
N PRO A 263 6.04 -23.06 -0.80
CA PRO A 263 5.77 -22.44 0.50
C PRO A 263 5.46 -23.44 1.64
N THR A 264 4.97 -24.63 1.31
CA THR A 264 4.87 -25.81 2.19
C THR A 264 4.93 -27.08 1.34
N ILE A 265 5.19 -28.23 1.95
CA ILE A 265 5.16 -29.55 1.28
C ILE A 265 3.79 -29.91 0.67
N PHE A 266 2.71 -29.25 1.10
CA PHE A 266 1.34 -29.48 0.61
C PHE A 266 0.99 -28.62 -0.60
N ALA A 267 1.88 -27.74 -1.03
CA ALA A 267 1.66 -26.92 -2.20
C ALA A 267 1.65 -27.76 -3.48
N LYS A 268 0.91 -27.29 -4.50
CA LYS A 268 0.77 -27.98 -5.79
C LYS A 268 2.09 -28.17 -6.54
N ARG A 269 3.03 -27.22 -6.37
CA ARG A 269 4.42 -27.29 -6.86
C ARG A 269 5.39 -26.84 -5.76
N PRO A 270 5.78 -27.74 -4.85
CA PRO A 270 6.67 -27.42 -3.75
C PRO A 270 8.12 -27.53 -4.23
N LEU A 271 8.88 -26.43 -4.15
CA LEU A 271 10.27 -26.34 -4.60
C LEU A 271 11.20 -25.93 -3.44
N PRO A 272 12.49 -26.27 -3.50
CA PRO A 272 13.44 -25.83 -2.48
C PRO A 272 13.58 -24.31 -2.50
N TRP A 273 13.91 -23.74 -1.34
CA TRP A 273 14.16 -22.31 -1.20
C TRP A 273 15.32 -21.86 -2.10
N GLY A 274 15.10 -20.80 -2.89
CA GLY A 274 16.04 -20.27 -3.87
C GLY A 274 16.09 -21.04 -5.18
N SER A 275 15.05 -21.81 -5.51
CA SER A 275 14.96 -22.49 -6.81
C SER A 275 14.95 -21.49 -7.98
N PRO A 276 15.52 -21.86 -9.15
CA PRO A 276 15.56 -21.00 -10.33
C PRO A 276 14.18 -20.52 -10.77
N GLU A 277 13.14 -21.30 -10.54
CA GLU A 277 11.75 -20.98 -10.88
C GLU A 277 11.21 -19.81 -10.04
N PHE A 278 11.46 -19.80 -8.71
CA PHE A 278 11.03 -18.69 -7.86
C PHE A 278 11.77 -17.39 -8.20
N ILE A 279 13.08 -17.49 -8.42
CA ILE A 279 13.90 -16.35 -8.86
C ILE A 279 13.41 -15.85 -10.22
N GLY A 280 13.13 -16.76 -11.16
CA GLY A 280 12.62 -16.46 -12.49
C GLY A 280 11.25 -15.76 -12.47
N LEU A 281 10.32 -16.19 -11.61
CA LEU A 281 9.01 -15.57 -11.48
C LEU A 281 9.10 -14.12 -10.96
N GLY A 282 9.88 -13.87 -9.92
CA GLY A 282 10.05 -12.49 -9.44
C GLY A 282 10.90 -11.63 -10.37
N PHE A 283 11.87 -12.20 -11.08
CA PHE A 283 12.61 -11.49 -12.13
C PHE A 283 11.69 -11.10 -13.29
N LEU A 284 10.76 -11.98 -13.66
CA LEU A 284 9.75 -11.72 -14.69
C LEU A 284 8.81 -10.59 -14.26
N SER A 285 8.38 -10.56 -13.00
CA SER A 285 7.61 -9.42 -12.47
C SER A 285 8.43 -8.13 -12.55
N PHE A 286 9.69 -8.14 -12.09
CA PHE A 286 10.57 -6.98 -12.10
C PHE A 286 10.85 -6.45 -13.51
N ILE A 287 11.21 -7.31 -14.47
CA ILE A 287 11.46 -6.88 -15.85
C ILE A 287 10.18 -6.34 -16.49
N THR A 288 9.01 -6.89 -16.15
CA THR A 288 7.73 -6.34 -16.61
C THR A 288 7.51 -4.92 -16.09
N ILE A 289 7.81 -4.65 -14.82
CA ILE A 289 7.74 -3.27 -14.27
C ILE A 289 8.65 -2.34 -15.08
N VAL A 290 9.90 -2.74 -15.33
CA VAL A 290 10.87 -1.94 -16.10
C VAL A 290 10.38 -1.71 -17.53
N LEU A 291 9.83 -2.73 -18.20
CA LEU A 291 9.29 -2.60 -19.56
C LEU A 291 8.06 -1.68 -19.61
N VAL A 292 7.16 -1.77 -18.62
CA VAL A 292 6.00 -0.88 -18.51
C VAL A 292 6.44 0.55 -18.22
N GLU A 293 7.46 0.76 -17.39
CA GLU A 293 7.98 2.09 -17.11
C GLU A 293 8.68 2.70 -18.35
N LEU A 294 9.36 1.87 -19.13
CA LEU A 294 10.08 2.30 -20.34
C LEU A 294 9.12 2.59 -21.51
N PHE A 295 8.21 1.67 -21.82
CA PHE A 295 7.35 1.72 -23.02
C PHE A 295 5.89 2.09 -22.75
N GLY A 296 5.45 2.08 -21.49
CA GLY A 296 4.05 2.28 -21.12
C GLY A 296 3.52 3.67 -21.47
N SER A 297 2.20 3.74 -21.64
CA SER A 297 1.48 5.00 -21.69
C SER A 297 1.54 5.72 -20.32
N PRO A 298 1.26 7.03 -20.24
CA PRO A 298 1.20 7.74 -18.97
C PRO A 298 0.26 7.08 -17.95
N PHE A 299 -0.81 6.42 -18.43
CA PHE A 299 -1.68 5.62 -17.60
C PHE A 299 -0.96 4.42 -16.96
N LEU A 300 -0.32 3.61 -17.81
CA LEU A 300 0.35 2.37 -17.40
C LEU A 300 1.59 2.62 -16.54
N LYS A 301 2.31 3.72 -16.75
CA LYS A 301 3.49 4.08 -15.93
C LYS A 301 3.12 4.25 -14.46
N ASN A 302 2.03 4.98 -14.15
CA ASN A 302 1.60 5.12 -12.76
C ASN A 302 1.07 3.81 -12.15
N ALA A 303 0.76 2.81 -12.97
CA ALA A 303 0.31 1.49 -12.56
C ALA A 303 1.37 0.40 -12.84
N SER A 304 2.64 0.77 -13.05
CA SER A 304 3.68 -0.16 -13.52
C SER A 304 3.92 -1.31 -12.54
N ILE A 305 3.89 -1.01 -11.24
CA ILE A 305 4.04 -2.01 -10.17
C ILE A 305 2.93 -3.06 -10.22
N ILE A 306 1.67 -2.65 -10.30
CA ILE A 306 0.55 -3.61 -10.31
C ILE A 306 0.50 -4.41 -11.61
N MET A 307 0.86 -3.80 -12.74
CA MET A 307 0.96 -4.51 -14.02
C MET A 307 2.06 -5.57 -13.99
N GLY A 308 3.21 -5.26 -13.40
CA GLY A 308 4.27 -6.25 -13.19
C GLY A 308 3.83 -7.42 -12.32
N LEU A 309 3.18 -7.13 -11.20
CA LEU A 309 2.61 -8.16 -10.32
C LEU A 309 1.56 -9.01 -11.05
N LEU A 310 0.66 -8.37 -11.82
CA LEU A 310 -0.40 -9.06 -12.56
C LEU A 310 0.18 -10.05 -13.58
N VAL A 311 1.16 -9.61 -14.38
CA VAL A 311 1.82 -10.48 -15.36
C VAL A 311 2.57 -11.62 -14.68
N GLY A 312 3.26 -11.34 -13.57
CA GLY A 312 3.89 -12.37 -12.74
C GLY A 312 2.89 -13.42 -12.24
N CYS A 313 1.73 -12.98 -11.73
CA CYS A 313 0.66 -13.85 -11.27
C CYS A 313 0.05 -14.69 -12.42
N ILE A 314 -0.15 -14.12 -13.60
CA ILE A 314 -0.67 -14.85 -14.77
C ILE A 314 0.28 -15.99 -15.15
N VAL A 315 1.59 -15.71 -15.22
CA VAL A 315 2.60 -16.73 -15.55
C VAL A 315 2.69 -17.78 -14.44
N ALA A 316 2.65 -17.38 -13.17
CA ALA A 316 2.61 -18.31 -12.05
C ALA A 316 1.37 -19.21 -12.07
N GLY A 317 0.20 -18.66 -12.44
CA GLY A 317 -1.03 -19.42 -12.64
C GLY A 317 -0.92 -20.43 -13.78
N ALA A 318 -0.39 -20.03 -14.93
CA ALA A 318 -0.14 -20.92 -16.08
C ALA A 318 0.86 -22.03 -15.76
N ALA A 319 1.89 -21.73 -14.96
CA ALA A 319 2.88 -22.71 -14.49
C ALA A 319 2.37 -23.62 -13.35
N GLY A 320 1.15 -23.37 -12.83
CA GLY A 320 0.49 -24.22 -11.84
C GLY A 320 0.87 -23.95 -10.39
N TYR A 321 1.37 -22.75 -10.07
CA TYR A 321 1.69 -22.34 -8.69
C TYR A 321 0.49 -21.82 -7.89
N MET A 322 -0.66 -21.61 -8.53
CA MET A 322 -1.88 -21.12 -7.89
C MET A 322 -2.85 -22.25 -7.55
N ASP A 323 -3.46 -22.18 -6.37
CA ASP A 323 -4.57 -23.03 -5.95
C ASP A 323 -5.87 -22.21 -5.92
N SER A 324 -6.93 -22.74 -6.56
CA SER A 324 -8.24 -22.09 -6.63
C SER A 324 -9.08 -22.31 -5.37
N SER A 325 -8.73 -23.31 -4.55
CA SER A 325 -9.55 -23.72 -3.40
C SER A 325 -9.79 -22.59 -2.38
N ALA A 326 -8.81 -21.71 -2.18
CA ALA A 326 -8.90 -20.56 -1.30
C ALA A 326 -9.77 -19.44 -1.88
N ILE A 327 -9.80 -19.30 -3.21
CA ILE A 327 -10.60 -18.30 -3.92
C ILE A 327 -12.07 -18.70 -3.87
N ASP A 328 -12.37 -19.99 -4.12
CA ASP A 328 -13.74 -20.51 -4.17
C ASP A 328 -14.44 -20.49 -2.79
N ARG A 329 -13.65 -20.58 -1.71
CA ARG A 329 -14.16 -20.53 -0.32
C ARG A 329 -14.24 -19.12 0.24
N ALA A 330 -13.70 -18.11 -0.45
CA ALA A 330 -13.65 -16.75 0.07
C ALA A 330 -15.04 -16.08 0.02
N PRO A 331 -15.47 -15.37 1.07
CA PRO A 331 -16.73 -14.62 1.05
C PRO A 331 -16.63 -13.43 0.08
N ALA A 332 -17.66 -13.25 -0.75
CA ALA A 332 -17.70 -12.17 -1.75
C ALA A 332 -17.81 -10.76 -1.14
N ILE A 333 -18.37 -10.65 0.07
CA ILE A 333 -18.57 -9.38 0.78
C ILE A 333 -17.90 -9.48 2.15
N THR A 334 -17.07 -8.48 2.48
CA THR A 334 -16.40 -8.38 3.78
C THR A 334 -16.68 -7.03 4.44
N PHE A 335 -16.90 -7.03 5.75
CA PHE A 335 -17.12 -5.84 6.57
C PHE A 335 -15.96 -5.60 7.54
N LEU A 336 -15.82 -4.35 8.02
CA LEU A 336 -14.66 -3.90 8.80
C LEU A 336 -14.50 -4.59 10.18
N TRP A 337 -15.49 -5.37 10.64
CA TRP A 337 -15.45 -6.11 11.91
C TRP A 337 -15.84 -7.60 11.79
N VAL A 338 -15.64 -8.23 10.62
CA VAL A 338 -15.92 -9.67 10.44
C VAL A 338 -15.02 -10.55 11.32
N LYS A 339 -13.75 -10.18 11.51
CA LYS A 339 -12.85 -10.80 12.50
C LYS A 339 -12.42 -9.75 13.50
N THR A 340 -12.38 -10.12 14.76
CA THR A 340 -11.94 -9.24 15.84
C THR A 340 -10.65 -9.76 16.45
N PHE A 341 -9.78 -8.84 16.84
CA PHE A 341 -8.55 -9.14 17.56
C PHE A 341 -8.67 -8.62 18.99
N LYS A 342 -8.08 -9.34 19.95
CA LYS A 342 -8.09 -8.92 21.34
C LYS A 342 -7.20 -7.69 21.52
N ILE A 343 -7.82 -6.52 21.69
CA ILE A 343 -7.11 -5.27 21.92
C ILE A 343 -6.46 -5.35 23.30
N ARG A 344 -5.12 -5.36 23.32
CA ARG A 344 -4.33 -5.33 24.56
C ARG A 344 -3.18 -4.34 24.36
N VAL A 345 -2.69 -3.77 25.45
CA VAL A 345 -1.54 -2.86 25.40
C VAL A 345 -0.31 -3.65 25.80
N TYR A 346 0.75 -3.55 25.00
CA TYR A 346 2.07 -4.06 25.33
C TYR A 346 3.00 -2.87 25.66
N PRO A 347 3.24 -2.57 26.95
CA PRO A 347 3.98 -1.39 27.36
C PRO A 347 5.38 -1.23 26.72
N PRO A 348 6.18 -2.30 26.54
CA PRO A 348 7.51 -2.17 25.93
C PRO A 348 7.49 -1.71 24.47
N ALA A 349 6.37 -1.87 23.76
CA ALA A 349 6.22 -1.43 22.37
C ALA A 349 5.84 0.05 22.21
N ILE A 350 5.50 0.75 23.30
CA ILE A 350 4.99 2.13 23.22
C ILE A 350 6.07 3.08 22.66
N LEU A 351 7.31 2.96 23.12
CA LEU A 351 8.42 3.81 22.68
C LEU A 351 8.75 3.62 21.18
N PRO A 352 8.94 2.37 20.68
CA PRO A 352 9.09 2.12 19.25
C PRO A 352 7.92 2.65 18.41
N MET A 353 6.68 2.45 18.86
CA MET A 353 5.51 2.93 18.13
C MET A 353 5.45 4.45 18.09
N LEU A 354 5.75 5.14 19.18
CA LEU A 354 5.82 6.59 19.21
C LEU A 354 6.84 7.14 18.20
N ALA A 355 7.98 6.46 18.02
CA ALA A 355 8.94 6.84 16.99
C ALA A 355 8.35 6.73 15.57
N VAL A 356 7.58 5.68 15.27
CA VAL A 356 6.91 5.49 13.97
C VAL A 356 5.85 6.56 13.72
N TYR A 357 5.05 6.90 14.73
CA TYR A 357 4.05 7.97 14.59
C TYR A 357 4.70 9.33 14.35
N ARG A 358 5.79 9.66 15.05
CA ARG A 358 6.57 10.88 14.76
C ARG A 358 7.09 10.91 13.33
N LEU A 359 7.57 9.77 12.81
CA LEU A 359 8.01 9.68 11.42
C LEU A 359 6.86 9.88 10.43
N CYS A 360 5.68 9.32 10.72
CA CYS A 360 4.47 9.53 9.94
C CYS A 360 4.07 11.01 9.89
N CYS A 361 4.14 11.69 11.05
CA CYS A 361 3.88 13.12 11.16
C CYS A 361 4.82 13.95 10.30
N ILE A 362 6.13 13.71 10.41
CA ILE A 362 7.12 14.45 9.63
C ILE A 362 6.91 14.22 8.13
N ARG A 363 6.62 12.98 7.71
CA ARG A 363 6.31 12.64 6.32
C ARG A 363 5.05 13.33 5.79
N LEU A 364 4.10 13.70 6.64
CA LEU A 364 2.93 14.46 6.22
C LEU A 364 3.28 15.92 5.85
N PHE A 365 4.34 16.48 6.44
CA PHE A 365 4.74 17.89 6.28
C PHE A 365 5.77 18.15 5.16
N PHE A 366 6.27 17.08 4.54
CA PHE A 366 7.19 17.07 3.41
C PHE A 366 6.52 16.39 2.24
#